data_AF-A0A8B8DSH7-F1
#
_entry.id   AF-A0A8B8DSH7-F1
#
_cell.length_a   1.000
_cell.length_b   1.000
_cell.length_c   1.000
_cell.angle_alpha   90.00
_cell.angle_beta   90.00
_cell.angle_gamma   90.00
#
_symmetry.space_group_name_H-M   'P 1'
#
loop_
_entity.id
_entity.type
_entity.pdbx_description
1 polymer ?
#
loop_
_entity_poly.entity_id
_entity_poly.type
_entity_poly.pdbx_seq_one_letter_code
_entity_poly.pdbx_strand_id
1 'polypeptide(L)'
;MCTTGKTWAFLVAGSHGYNNYRHQLHAIDLTKTIENMHTDKRFAKLLFYMETCYSGSMFEGLQIQNMNVLAVTAANATEPSYACYDDCQRKTYLGDVFSVL
;
A
#
# COMPACT_ATOMS: atom_id res chain seq x y z
N MET A 1 29.23 22.58 -1.85
CA MET A 1 28.67 21.36 -2.47
C MET A 1 27.50 20.89 -1.61
N CYS A 2 26.26 20.92 -2.11
CA CYS A 2 25.15 20.27 -1.40
C CYS A 2 25.30 18.76 -1.58
N THR A 3 25.44 18.02 -0.48
CA THR A 3 25.29 16.57 -0.51
C THR A 3 23.85 16.26 -0.91
N THR A 4 23.63 15.49 -1.97
CA THR A 4 22.31 14.94 -2.29
C THR A 4 21.90 14.04 -1.14
N GLY A 5 21.06 14.55 -0.23
CA GLY A 5 20.56 13.78 0.91
C GLY A 5 19.83 12.53 0.41
N LYS A 6 19.97 11.40 1.11
CA LYS A 6 19.19 10.21 0.79
C LYS A 6 17.74 10.44 1.22
N THR A 7 16.83 10.63 0.26
CA THR A 7 15.39 10.74 0.54
C THR A 7 14.79 9.36 0.74
N TRP A 8 14.20 9.11 1.91
CA TRP A 8 13.40 7.90 2.15
C TRP A 8 11.93 8.27 1.99
N ALA A 9 11.16 7.40 1.36
CA ALA A 9 9.73 7.56 1.20
C ALA A 9 8.98 6.50 2.01
N PHE A 10 7.88 6.91 2.63
CA PHE A 10 6.94 6.03 3.31
C PHE A 10 5.54 6.30 2.77
N LEU A 11 4.87 5.27 2.30
CA LEU A 11 3.50 5.33 1.78
C LEU A 11 2.62 4.38 2.58
N VAL A 12 1.42 4.86 2.91
CA VAL A 12 0.36 4.06 3.55
C VAL A 12 -0.89 4.23 2.72
N ALA A 13 -1.54 3.13 2.36
CA ALA A 13 -2.81 3.15 1.66
C ALA A 13 -3.75 2.14 2.30
N GLY A 14 -5.04 2.47 2.33
CA GLY A 14 -6.07 1.52 2.68
C GLY A 14 -7.44 1.87 2.11
N SER A 15 -8.39 0.96 2.19
CA SER A 15 -9.73 1.13 1.61
C SER A 15 -10.81 0.32 2.32
N HIS A 16 -12.07 0.75 2.16
CA HIS A 16 -13.24 0.05 2.70
C HIS A 16 -13.79 -1.07 1.77
N GLY A 17 -13.22 -1.25 0.56
CA GLY A 17 -13.63 -2.29 -0.39
C GLY A 17 -13.56 -1.87 -1.87
N TYR A 18 -13.87 -2.80 -2.79
CA TYR A 18 -13.76 -2.58 -4.25
C TYR A 18 -15.05 -2.06 -4.90
N ASN A 19 -16.22 -2.42 -4.37
CA ASN A 19 -17.52 -2.15 -5.00
C ASN A 19 -17.90 -0.67 -4.93
N ASN A 20 -18.38 -0.10 -6.05
CA ASN A 20 -18.93 1.25 -6.17
C ASN A 20 -17.97 2.44 -5.91
N TYR A 21 -16.65 2.24 -6.03
CA TYR A 21 -15.69 3.35 -6.04
C TYR A 21 -15.58 3.99 -7.42
N ARG A 22 -15.79 5.31 -7.52
CA ARG A 22 -15.62 6.07 -8.79
C ARG A 22 -14.16 6.14 -9.25
N HIS A 23 -13.21 5.92 -8.34
CA HIS A 23 -11.78 5.97 -8.61
C HIS A 23 -11.13 4.74 -7.99
N GLN A 24 -10.60 3.86 -8.85
CA GLN A 24 -9.85 2.67 -8.47
C GLN A 24 -8.41 2.82 -8.92
N LEU A 25 -7.48 2.26 -8.14
CA LEU A 25 -6.07 2.19 -8.49
C LEU A 25 -5.75 0.75 -8.89
N HIS A 26 -5.41 0.50 -10.15
CA HIS A 26 -4.96 -0.82 -10.57
C HIS A 26 -3.49 -1.06 -10.20
N ALA A 27 -3.15 -2.32 -9.91
CA ALA A 27 -1.79 -2.74 -9.57
C ALA A 27 -0.75 -2.33 -10.63
N ILE A 28 -1.12 -2.42 -11.92
CA ILE A 28 -0.26 -2.02 -13.04
C ILE A 28 0.03 -0.51 -13.00
N ASP A 29 -0.95 0.32 -12.69
CA ASP A 29 -0.77 1.78 -12.67
C ASP A 29 0.09 2.21 -11.48
N LEU A 30 -0.14 1.59 -10.31
CA LEU A 30 0.70 1.80 -9.13
C LEU A 30 2.16 1.41 -9.40
N THR A 31 2.39 0.22 -9.96
CA THR A 31 3.75 -0.29 -10.18
C THR A 31 4.50 0.49 -11.26
N LYS A 32 3.85 0.89 -12.36
CA LYS A 32 4.43 1.83 -13.34
C LYS A 32 4.82 3.17 -12.72
N THR A 33 4.00 3.68 -11.81
CA THR A 33 4.30 4.95 -11.12
C THR A 33 5.52 4.81 -10.23
N ILE A 34 5.63 3.70 -9.48
CA ILE A 34 6.80 3.40 -8.65
C ILE A 34 8.05 3.24 -9.52
N GLU A 35 7.95 2.59 -10.68
CA GLU A 35 9.05 2.45 -11.64
C GLU A 35 9.55 3.80 -12.15
N ASN A 36 8.62 4.70 -12.52
CA ASN A 36 8.96 6.07 -12.91
C ASN A 36 9.65 6.82 -11.77
N MET A 37 9.12 6.72 -10.55
CA MET A 37 9.73 7.35 -9.38
C MET A 37 11.14 6.82 -9.06
N HIS A 38 11.36 5.52 -9.26
CA HIS A 38 12.67 4.90 -9.10
C HIS A 38 13.65 5.39 -10.16
N THR A 39 13.22 5.43 -11.43
CA THR A 39 14.02 5.92 -12.57
C THR A 39 14.41 7.39 -12.40
N ASP A 40 13.47 8.20 -11.92
CA ASP A 40 13.66 9.63 -11.62
C ASP A 40 14.43 9.88 -10.31
N LYS A 41 14.90 8.82 -9.63
CA LYS A 41 15.65 8.88 -8.36
C LYS A 41 14.93 9.69 -7.28
N ARG A 42 13.60 9.57 -7.22
CA ARG A 42 12.75 10.32 -6.27
C ARG A 42 12.82 9.77 -4.85
N PHE A 43 13.35 8.57 -4.68
CA PHE A 43 13.64 7.97 -3.38
C PHE A 43 14.90 7.10 -3.46
N ALA A 44 15.62 7.00 -2.35
CA ALA A 44 16.70 6.03 -2.16
C ALA A 44 16.16 4.68 -1.65
N LYS A 45 15.10 4.71 -0.84
CA LYS A 45 14.33 3.55 -0.38
C LYS A 45 12.86 3.95 -0.21
N LEU A 46 11.95 3.03 -0.53
CA LEU A 46 10.52 3.20 -0.33
C LEU A 46 9.98 2.07 0.53
N LEU A 47 9.25 2.41 1.59
CA LEU A 47 8.45 1.48 2.37
C LEU A 47 6.97 1.74 2.08
N PHE A 48 6.23 0.70 1.72
CA PHE A 48 4.80 0.78 1.39
C PHE A 48 4.00 -0.12 2.32
N TYR A 49 3.06 0.43 3.09
CA TYR A 49 2.08 -0.33 3.87
C TYR A 49 0.72 -0.29 3.18
N MET A 50 0.12 -1.46 2.93
CA MET A 50 -1.13 -1.59 2.18
C MET A 50 -2.19 -2.35 2.99
N GLU A 51 -3.21 -1.63 3.46
CA GLU A 51 -4.40 -2.15 4.15
C GLU A 51 -5.58 -2.27 3.18
N THR A 52 -5.67 -3.40 2.50
CA THR A 52 -6.87 -3.75 1.75
C THR A 52 -7.04 -5.26 1.75
N CYS A 53 -8.27 -5.72 1.56
CA CYS A 53 -8.52 -7.10 1.15
C CYS A 53 -7.71 -7.43 -0.10
N TYR A 54 -7.15 -8.65 -0.15
CA TYR A 54 -6.37 -9.14 -1.27
C TYR A 54 -5.12 -8.28 -1.60
N SER A 55 -4.60 -7.50 -0.64
CA SER A 55 -3.53 -6.51 -0.87
C SER A 55 -2.26 -7.10 -1.46
N GLY A 56 -1.96 -8.38 -1.22
CA GLY A 56 -0.86 -9.10 -1.87
C GLY A 56 -0.95 -9.11 -3.41
N SER A 57 -2.17 -9.13 -3.96
CA SER A 57 -2.40 -9.11 -5.41
C SER A 57 -1.94 -7.81 -6.08
N MET A 58 -1.76 -6.73 -5.31
CA MET A 58 -1.27 -5.45 -5.83
C MET A 58 0.22 -5.50 -6.21
N PHE A 59 0.93 -6.55 -5.80
CA PHE A 59 2.38 -6.67 -5.95
C PHE A 59 2.83 -8.04 -6.49
N GLU A 60 1.94 -9.02 -6.59
CA GLU A 60 2.25 -10.35 -7.13
C GLU A 60 2.53 -10.30 -8.63
N GLY A 61 3.61 -10.95 -9.07
CA GLY A 61 4.02 -10.98 -10.48
C GLY A 61 4.55 -9.66 -11.04
N LEU A 62 4.74 -8.63 -10.21
CA LEU A 62 5.19 -7.31 -10.61
C LEU A 62 6.63 -7.04 -10.12
N GLN A 63 7.44 -6.35 -10.93
CA GLN A 63 8.90 -6.22 -10.74
C GLN A 63 9.33 -5.19 -9.68
N ILE A 64 8.57 -4.99 -8.60
CA ILE A 64 8.93 -4.01 -7.56
C ILE A 64 10.19 -4.38 -6.75
N GLN A 65 10.55 -5.66 -6.72
CA GLN A 65 11.62 -6.19 -5.87
C GLN A 65 13.01 -5.63 -6.22
N ASN A 66 13.20 -5.14 -7.46
CA ASN A 66 14.48 -4.60 -7.92
C ASN A 66 14.61 -3.07 -7.72
N MET A 67 13.62 -2.41 -7.10
CA MET A 67 13.52 -0.94 -7.07
C MET A 67 13.82 -0.31 -5.71
N ASN A 68 14.47 -1.00 -4.78
CA ASN A 68 14.64 -0.54 -3.38
C ASN A 68 13.30 -0.26 -2.67
N VAL A 69 12.28 -1.05 -3.00
CA VAL A 69 10.93 -0.97 -2.42
C VAL A 69 10.70 -2.16 -1.51
N LEU A 70 10.23 -1.90 -0.29
CA LEU A 70 9.65 -2.92 0.60
C LEU A 70 8.15 -2.66 0.69
N ALA A 71 7.34 -3.62 0.28
CA ALA A 71 5.88 -3.57 0.45
C ALA A 71 5.46 -4.55 1.55
N VAL A 72 4.61 -4.08 2.46
CA VAL A 72 3.99 -4.84 3.53
C VAL A 72 2.48 -4.77 3.34
N THR A 73 1.84 -5.92 3.25
CA THR A 73 0.43 -6.06 2.89
C THR A 73 -0.35 -6.68 4.04
N ALA A 74 -1.56 -6.18 4.29
CA ALA A 74 -2.46 -6.71 5.31
C ALA A 74 -2.90 -8.16 5.06
N ALA A 75 -2.94 -8.58 3.81
CA ALA A 75 -3.43 -9.87 3.37
C ALA A 75 -2.65 -10.39 2.16
N ASN A 76 -2.64 -11.70 1.95
CA ASN A 76 -2.15 -12.28 0.69
C ASN A 76 -3.11 -11.99 -0.49
N ALA A 77 -2.79 -12.47 -1.70
CA ALA A 77 -3.59 -12.20 -2.90
C ALA A 77 -4.98 -12.86 -2.93
N THR A 78 -5.25 -13.79 -2.02
CA THR A 78 -6.42 -14.68 -2.02
C THR A 78 -7.28 -14.59 -0.77
N GLU A 79 -6.89 -13.78 0.21
CA GLU A 79 -7.62 -13.61 1.47
C GLU A 79 -8.03 -12.13 1.72
N PRO A 80 -9.14 -11.89 2.43
CA PRO A 80 -9.50 -10.55 2.86
C PRO A 80 -8.67 -10.09 4.07
N SER A 81 -8.61 -8.77 4.29
CA SER A 81 -8.19 -8.20 5.57
C SER A 81 -9.41 -8.01 6.48
N TYR A 82 -9.18 -7.65 7.75
CA TYR A 82 -10.21 -7.64 8.78
C TYR A 82 -10.28 -6.30 9.51
N ALA A 83 -11.50 -5.82 9.72
CA ALA A 83 -11.79 -4.69 10.59
C ALA A 83 -11.69 -5.10 12.08
N CYS A 84 -11.37 -4.15 12.96
CA CYS A 84 -11.31 -4.32 14.40
C CYS A 84 -11.98 -3.14 15.13
N TYR A 85 -12.17 -3.31 16.45
CA TYR A 85 -12.81 -2.32 17.32
C TYR A 85 -14.23 -1.93 16.87
N ASP A 86 -15.16 -2.88 16.94
CA ASP A 86 -16.58 -2.59 16.77
C ASP A 86 -17.06 -1.60 17.83
N ASP A 87 -17.69 -0.51 17.38
CA ASP A 87 -18.30 0.50 18.22
C ASP A 87 -19.82 0.49 18.01
N CYS A 88 -20.54 -0.13 18.95
CA CYS A 88 -21.99 -0.26 18.86
C CYS A 88 -22.73 1.08 18.97
N GLN A 89 -22.12 2.12 19.56
CA GLN A 89 -22.73 3.45 19.63
C GLN A 89 -22.64 4.16 18.29
N ARG A 90 -21.49 4.04 17.61
CA ARG A 90 -21.21 4.64 16.30
C ARG A 90 -21.67 3.77 15.13
N LYS A 91 -22.05 2.52 15.39
CA LYS A 91 -22.47 1.50 14.41
C LYS A 91 -21.42 1.31 13.30
N THR A 92 -20.15 1.24 13.69
CA THR A 92 -19.02 1.14 12.76
C THR A 92 -17.81 0.51 13.44
N TYR A 93 -16.84 0.07 12.63
CA TYR A 93 -15.53 -0.37 13.11
C TYR A 93 -14.57 0.83 13.15
N LEU A 94 -13.79 0.94 14.22
CA LEU A 94 -12.87 2.07 14.42
C LEU A 94 -11.48 1.85 13.85
N GLY A 95 -11.16 0.64 13.38
CA GLY A 95 -9.87 0.36 12.75
C GLY A 95 -9.86 -0.93 11.95
N ASP A 96 -8.68 -1.23 11.40
CA ASP A 96 -8.37 -2.46 10.70
C ASP A 96 -7.22 -3.17 11.41
N VAL A 97 -7.28 -4.51 11.49
CA VAL A 97 -6.38 -5.35 12.30
C VAL A 97 -4.91 -5.08 11.98
N PHE A 98 -4.54 -5.05 10.70
CA PHE A 98 -3.16 -4.82 10.28
C PHE A 98 -2.72 -3.36 10.44
N SER A 99 -3.67 -2.41 10.45
CA SER A 99 -3.34 -1.00 10.61
C SER A 99 -3.13 -0.57 12.06
N VAL A 100 -3.76 -1.25 13.02
CA VAL A 100 -3.65 -0.88 14.45
C VAL A 100 -2.70 -1.78 15.24
N LEU A 101 -2.41 -3.01 14.77
CA LEU A 101 -1.48 -3.94 15.41
C LEU A 101 -0.12 -3.94 14.71
#